data_AF-A0A2D6L3X9-F1
#
_entry.id   AF-A0A2D6L3X9-F1
#
_cell.length_a   1.000
_cell.length_b   1.000
_cell.length_c   1.000
_cell.angle_alpha   90.00
_cell.angle_beta   90.00
_cell.angle_gamma   90.00
#
_symmetry.space_group_name_H-M   'P 1'
#
loop_
_entity.id
_entity.type
_entity.pdbx_description
1 polymer ?
#
loop_
_entity_poly.entity_id
_entity_poly.type
_entity_poly.pdbx_seq_one_letter_code
_entity_poly.pdbx_strand_id
1 'polypeptide(L)'
;MNLQFYLEKLKVSEEYKKFMKENPSAYLCSGFFSIDKVGKDNKQHFDFCVPQSATISRPPNPDKTINKKSLVNSPNKSSSDSEGKSKIISFQLEENCKMIPIENFGEKKFEKISEEIDFDFSEVEKMIEEKMVEEKINNKLQKILLSLQKLDGKNFLVGTVFISGLGMIKVKVDLEKMEVIDFEKKSFFDVMKVVKKK
;
A
#
# COMPACT_ATOMS: atom_id res chain seq x y z
N MET A 1 15.77 7.80 -8.41
CA MET A 1 14.57 8.59 -8.01
C MET A 1 14.31 8.21 -6.58
N ASN A 2 13.97 9.15 -5.71
CA ASN A 2 13.97 8.92 -4.27
C ASN A 2 12.53 8.97 -3.70
N LEU A 3 12.24 8.17 -2.65
CA LEU A 3 10.95 8.18 -1.93
C LEU A 3 10.53 9.58 -1.46
N GLN A 4 11.47 10.35 -0.91
CA GLN A 4 11.25 11.67 -0.34
C GLN A 4 10.64 12.65 -1.35
N PHE A 5 11.09 12.61 -2.60
CA PHE A 5 10.53 13.42 -3.68
C PHE A 5 9.02 13.19 -3.85
N TYR A 6 8.57 11.94 -3.74
CA TYR A 6 7.15 11.60 -3.86
C TYR A 6 6.34 12.00 -2.63
N LEU A 7 6.91 11.85 -1.43
CA LEU A 7 6.29 12.32 -0.19
C LEU A 7 6.13 13.84 -0.18
N GLU A 8 7.11 14.59 -0.67
CA GLU A 8 7.02 16.04 -0.82
C GLU A 8 5.94 16.43 -1.82
N LYS A 9 5.90 15.77 -3.00
CA LYS A 9 4.85 15.98 -3.99
C LYS A 9 3.45 15.73 -3.40
N LEU A 10 3.30 14.68 -2.58
CA LEU A 10 2.06 14.40 -1.86
C LEU A 10 1.73 15.53 -0.86
N LYS A 11 2.68 15.95 -0.04
CA LYS A 11 2.49 16.99 1.00
C LYS A 11 2.08 18.35 0.42
N VAL A 12 2.46 18.64 -0.82
CA VAL A 12 2.09 19.88 -1.53
C VAL A 12 0.65 19.84 -2.06
N SER A 13 0.04 18.67 -2.26
CA SER A 13 -1.31 18.58 -2.85
C SER A 13 -2.40 19.09 -1.91
N GLU A 14 -3.41 19.76 -2.48
CA GLU A 14 -4.52 20.30 -1.70
C GLU A 14 -5.42 19.19 -1.15
N GLU A 15 -5.58 18.10 -1.90
CA GLU A 15 -6.29 16.90 -1.52
C GLU A 15 -5.69 16.29 -0.25
N TYR A 16 -4.37 16.15 -0.20
CA TYR A 16 -3.67 15.61 0.97
C TYR A 16 -3.78 16.55 2.18
N LYS A 17 -3.54 17.85 2.00
CA LYS A 17 -3.68 18.84 3.09
C LYS A 17 -5.09 18.82 3.68
N LYS A 18 -6.12 18.78 2.83
CA LYS A 18 -7.52 18.68 3.26
C LYS A 18 -7.77 17.38 4.01
N PHE A 19 -7.29 16.25 3.49
CA PHE A 19 -7.43 14.95 4.14
C PHE A 19 -6.80 14.91 5.53
N MET A 20 -5.56 15.40 5.68
CA MET A 20 -4.86 15.42 6.97
C MET A 20 -5.51 16.39 7.97
N LYS A 21 -6.10 17.50 7.50
CA LYS A 21 -6.90 18.40 8.34
C LYS A 21 -8.18 17.73 8.87
N GLU A 22 -8.83 16.92 8.03
CA GLU A 22 -10.04 16.17 8.40
C GLU A 22 -9.73 14.92 9.24
N ASN A 23 -8.53 14.34 9.09
CA ASN A 23 -8.13 13.09 9.73
C ASN A 23 -6.73 13.22 10.35
N PRO A 24 -6.55 14.03 11.42
CA PRO A 24 -5.22 14.36 11.97
C PRO A 24 -4.48 13.16 12.56
N SER A 25 -5.18 12.09 12.90
CA SER A 25 -4.60 10.84 13.38
C SER A 25 -4.20 9.87 12.27
N ALA A 26 -4.51 10.19 11.01
CA ALA A 26 -4.21 9.32 9.89
C ALA A 26 -2.70 9.16 9.78
N TYR A 27 -2.25 7.97 9.42
CA TYR A 27 -0.83 7.67 9.30
C TYR A 27 -0.55 6.86 8.04
N LEU A 28 0.62 7.08 7.46
CA LEU A 28 1.11 6.33 6.31
C LEU A 28 1.33 4.87 6.73
N CYS A 29 0.71 3.94 6.01
CA CYS A 29 0.79 2.50 6.32
C CYS A 29 1.35 1.64 5.18
N SER A 30 1.28 2.12 3.94
CA SER A 30 1.94 1.48 2.80
C SER A 30 2.25 2.47 1.70
N GLY A 31 3.25 2.13 0.88
CA GLY A 31 3.51 2.77 -0.40
C GLY A 31 3.55 1.69 -1.48
N PHE A 32 3.04 1.98 -2.67
CA PHE A 32 3.12 1.10 -3.83
C PHE A 32 3.77 1.84 -5.00
N PHE A 33 4.75 1.19 -5.63
CA PHE A 33 5.54 1.77 -6.70
C PHE A 33 5.60 0.80 -7.87
N SER A 34 5.19 1.25 -9.04
CA SER A 34 5.36 0.57 -10.33
C SER A 34 6.41 1.32 -11.11
N ILE A 35 7.50 0.64 -11.44
CA ILE A 35 8.60 1.16 -12.26
C ILE A 35 8.63 0.32 -13.53
N ASP A 36 8.16 0.90 -14.63
CA ASP A 36 8.15 0.28 -15.94
C ASP A 36 9.46 0.63 -16.68
N LYS A 37 10.21 -0.39 -17.10
CA LYS A 37 11.49 -0.23 -17.81
C LYS A 37 11.33 -0.22 -19.33
N VAL A 38 10.18 -0.65 -19.84
CA VAL A 38 9.92 -0.81 -21.28
C VAL A 38 8.88 0.20 -21.76
N GLY A 39 7.85 0.45 -20.95
CA GLY A 39 6.78 1.39 -21.21
C GLY A 39 6.97 2.72 -20.50
N LYS A 40 5.84 3.38 -20.22
CA LYS A 40 5.76 4.65 -19.48
C LYS A 40 4.70 4.60 -18.35
N ASP A 41 4.34 3.40 -17.90
CA ASP A 41 3.29 3.16 -16.90
C ASP A 41 3.85 3.15 -15.47
N ASN A 42 4.59 4.19 -15.12
CA ASN A 42 5.07 4.37 -13.75
C ASN A 42 3.89 4.79 -12.86
N LYS A 43 3.72 4.13 -11.72
CA LYS A 43 2.67 4.45 -10.75
C LYS A 43 3.20 4.56 -9.34
N GLN A 44 2.69 5.49 -8.54
CA GLN A 44 3.07 5.73 -7.15
C GLN A 44 1.82 6.00 -6.32
N HIS A 45 1.51 5.09 -5.41
CA HIS A 45 0.40 5.22 -4.50
C HIS A 45 0.89 5.25 -3.05
N PHE A 46 0.25 6.07 -2.21
CA PHE A 46 0.47 6.08 -0.77
C PHE A 46 -0.82 5.82 -0.03
N ASP A 47 -0.81 4.83 0.86
CA ASP A 47 -1.99 4.43 1.61
C ASP A 47 -1.89 4.92 3.05
N PHE A 48 -2.98 5.53 3.50
CA PHE A 48 -3.13 6.07 4.84
C PHE A 48 -4.22 5.32 5.58
N CYS A 49 -3.90 4.88 6.79
CA CYS A 49 -4.84 4.27 7.70
C CYS A 49 -5.50 5.36 8.55
N VAL A 50 -6.83 5.40 8.57
CA VAL A 50 -7.61 6.26 9.45
C VAL A 50 -8.10 5.42 10.64
N PRO A 51 -7.51 5.57 11.84
CA PRO A 51 -7.93 4.82 13.01
C PRO A 51 -9.32 5.24 13.47
N GLN A 52 -10.16 4.28 13.86
CA GLN A 52 -11.56 4.51 14.21
C GLN A 52 -11.74 5.47 15.39
N SER A 53 -10.81 5.45 16.37
CA SER A 53 -10.86 6.28 17.59
C SER A 53 -10.64 7.77 17.36
N ALA A 54 -10.38 8.19 16.12
CA ALA A 54 -10.06 9.57 15.77
C ALA A 54 -11.09 10.24 14.88
N THR A 55 -12.28 9.65 14.75
CA THR A 55 -13.43 10.39 14.22
C THR A 55 -13.79 11.45 15.26
N ILE A 56 -13.17 12.62 15.18
CA ILE A 56 -13.63 13.81 15.90
C ILE A 56 -15.08 13.99 15.47
N SER A 57 -15.97 13.85 16.44
CA SER A 57 -17.40 14.08 16.29
C SER A 57 -17.63 15.32 15.45
N ARG A 58 -18.33 15.18 14.33
CA ARG A 58 -18.99 16.34 13.70
C ARG A 58 -19.72 17.09 14.82
N PRO A 59 -19.58 18.42 14.97
CA PRO A 59 -20.44 19.14 15.88
C PRO A 59 -21.90 18.83 15.50
N PRO A 60 -22.78 18.52 16.45
CA PRO A 60 -24.18 18.26 16.16
C PRO A 60 -24.75 19.50 15.46
N ASN A 61 -25.27 19.28 14.26
CA ASN A 61 -26.06 20.28 13.55
C ASN A 61 -27.28 20.61 14.45
N PRO A 62 -27.48 21.86 14.91
CA PRO A 62 -28.50 22.17 15.90
C PRO A 62 -29.95 22.10 15.37
N ASP A 63 -30.18 21.84 14.08
CA ASP A 63 -31.51 21.74 13.52
C ASP A 63 -31.84 20.35 13.00
N LYS A 64 -32.54 19.56 13.81
CA LYS A 64 -33.71 18.79 13.36
C LYS A 64 -34.49 18.19 14.54
N THR A 65 -35.63 18.84 14.76
CA THR A 65 -36.71 18.46 15.66
C THR A 65 -37.24 17.06 15.36
N ILE A 66 -37.52 16.36 16.46
CA ILE A 66 -38.12 15.05 16.63
C ILE A 66 -39.44 14.90 15.85
N ASN A 67 -39.66 13.74 15.23
CA ASN A 67 -40.98 13.11 15.19
C ASN A 67 -40.87 11.58 15.29
N LYS A 68 -41.43 11.03 16.39
CA LYS A 68 -41.58 9.60 16.70
C LYS A 68 -42.94 9.08 16.21
N LYS A 69 -42.96 7.85 15.66
CA LYS A 69 -44.01 6.79 15.57
C LYS A 69 -43.79 6.06 14.24
N SER A 70 -43.66 4.74 14.12
CA SER A 70 -44.33 3.62 14.81
C SER A 70 -43.45 2.35 14.89
N LEU A 71 -43.72 1.54 15.92
CA LEU A 71 -43.35 0.13 16.06
C LEU A 71 -44.30 -0.77 15.22
N VAL A 72 -43.82 -1.89 14.67
CA VAL A 72 -44.25 -3.29 14.97
C VAL A 72 -43.25 -4.31 14.37
N ASN A 73 -42.71 -5.14 15.27
CA ASN A 73 -42.01 -6.47 15.26
C ASN A 73 -42.09 -7.35 13.98
N SER A 74 -41.14 -8.22 13.59
CA SER A 74 -40.38 -9.30 14.29
C SER A 74 -39.47 -10.04 13.24
N PRO A 75 -38.69 -11.11 13.52
CA PRO A 75 -37.69 -11.39 14.57
C PRO A 75 -36.31 -11.91 14.02
N ASN A 76 -35.28 -11.83 14.86
CA ASN A 76 -34.03 -12.63 14.90
C ASN A 76 -33.16 -12.80 13.63
N LYS A 77 -32.02 -12.09 13.61
CA LYS A 77 -30.73 -12.75 13.33
C LYS A 77 -29.61 -12.14 14.17
N SER A 78 -29.17 -12.98 15.10
CA SER A 78 -27.93 -12.98 15.88
C SER A 78 -26.80 -12.05 15.43
N SER A 79 -26.47 -11.12 16.32
CA SER A 79 -25.12 -10.96 16.89
C SER A 79 -23.95 -11.55 16.09
N SER A 80 -23.23 -10.66 15.40
CA SER A 80 -21.78 -10.65 15.52
C SER A 80 -21.36 -9.18 15.38
N ASP A 81 -21.07 -8.56 16.52
CA ASP A 81 -20.52 -7.21 16.60
C ASP A 81 -19.32 -7.10 15.65
N SER A 82 -19.48 -6.32 14.58
CA SER A 82 -18.42 -6.01 13.65
C SER A 82 -17.45 -5.06 14.34
N GLU A 83 -16.36 -5.62 14.89
CA GLU A 83 -15.18 -4.87 15.26
C GLU A 83 -14.81 -3.93 14.10
N GLY A 84 -14.85 -2.62 14.38
CA GLY A 84 -14.79 -1.60 13.34
C GLY A 84 -13.48 -1.64 12.56
N LYS A 85 -13.56 -2.02 11.29
CA LYS A 85 -12.41 -2.06 10.40
C LYS A 85 -11.90 -0.65 10.14
N SER A 86 -10.60 -0.44 10.32
CA SER A 86 -9.91 0.80 9.94
C SER A 86 -10.10 1.08 8.45
N LYS A 87 -10.35 2.34 8.10
CA LYS A 87 -10.50 2.76 6.70
C LYS A 87 -9.12 3.05 6.11
N ILE A 88 -8.90 2.62 4.87
CA ILE A 88 -7.69 2.93 4.12
C ILE A 88 -8.04 3.94 3.05
N ILE A 89 -7.25 5.00 2.93
CA ILE A 89 -7.34 5.99 1.86
C ILE A 89 -6.04 5.95 1.08
N SER A 90 -6.11 5.73 -0.23
CA SER A 90 -4.97 5.69 -1.14
C SER A 90 -4.88 6.98 -1.94
N PHE A 91 -3.68 7.53 -2.04
CA PHE A 91 -3.36 8.69 -2.86
C PHE A 91 -2.54 8.25 -4.06
N GLN A 92 -3.12 8.38 -5.24
CA GLN A 92 -2.49 8.11 -6.54
C GLN A 92 -1.82 9.39 -7.03
N LEU A 93 -0.49 9.42 -7.11
CA LEU A 93 0.26 10.63 -7.44
C LEU A 93 0.25 11.01 -8.93
N GLU A 94 -0.36 10.18 -9.76
CA GLU A 94 -0.68 10.48 -11.15
C GLU A 94 -1.78 11.56 -11.21
N GLU A 95 -1.82 12.32 -12.30
CA GLU A 95 -2.96 13.19 -12.65
C GLU A 95 -3.51 14.07 -11.51
N ASN A 96 -2.61 14.76 -10.79
CA ASN A 96 -2.94 15.70 -9.69
C ASN A 96 -3.37 15.07 -8.35
N CYS A 97 -2.79 13.92 -7.96
CA CYS A 97 -2.96 13.39 -6.59
C CYS A 97 -4.41 12.98 -6.27
N LYS A 98 -4.91 11.96 -6.95
CA LYS A 98 -6.27 11.44 -6.76
C LYS A 98 -6.40 10.63 -5.47
N MET A 99 -7.36 10.99 -4.62
CA MET A 99 -7.70 10.27 -3.39
C MET A 99 -8.78 9.19 -3.65
N ILE A 100 -8.54 7.95 -3.22
CA ILE A 100 -9.43 6.81 -3.42
C ILE A 100 -9.57 6.00 -2.12
N PRO A 101 -10.79 5.74 -1.63
CA PRO A 101 -10.99 4.83 -0.51
C PRO A 101 -10.75 3.38 -0.92
N ILE A 102 -10.02 2.62 -0.09
CA ILE A 102 -9.77 1.19 -0.27
C ILE A 102 -10.42 0.43 0.88
N GLU A 103 -11.11 -0.67 0.54
CA GLU A 103 -11.66 -1.60 1.52
C GLU A 103 -10.56 -2.51 2.06
N ASN A 104 -10.43 -2.58 3.39
CA ASN A 104 -9.55 -3.55 4.03
C ASN A 104 -10.25 -4.90 4.16
N PHE A 105 -9.90 -5.84 3.28
CA PHE A 105 -10.39 -7.22 3.35
C PHE A 105 -9.57 -8.12 4.30
N GLY A 106 -8.42 -7.64 4.80
CA GLY A 106 -7.54 -8.40 5.70
C GLY A 106 -7.82 -8.16 7.19
N GLU A 107 -7.49 -9.16 8.01
CA GLU A 107 -7.51 -9.06 9.48
C GLU A 107 -6.24 -8.40 10.04
N LYS A 108 -5.19 -8.29 9.23
CA LYS A 108 -3.89 -7.76 9.66
C LYS A 108 -3.99 -6.25 9.91
N LYS A 109 -3.60 -5.82 11.11
CA LYS A 109 -3.46 -4.41 11.44
C LYS A 109 -2.31 -3.81 10.65
N PHE A 110 -2.57 -2.65 10.05
CA PHE A 110 -1.53 -1.86 9.39
C PHE A 110 -0.64 -1.20 10.44
N GLU A 111 0.66 -1.38 10.32
CA GLU A 111 1.63 -0.68 11.16
C GLU A 111 1.97 0.68 10.53
N LYS A 112 2.18 1.69 11.39
CA LYS A 112 2.65 3.01 10.95
C LYS A 112 4.07 2.91 10.41
N ILE A 113 4.24 3.28 9.15
CA ILE A 113 5.54 3.46 8.50
C ILE A 113 6.23 4.68 9.10
N SER A 114 7.55 4.58 9.32
CA SER A 114 8.34 5.74 9.77
C SER A 114 8.46 6.77 8.65
N GLU A 115 8.32 8.06 8.96
CA GLU A 115 8.53 9.14 7.99
C GLU A 115 10.02 9.42 7.71
N GLU A 116 10.92 8.81 8.49
CA GLU A 116 12.38 8.94 8.35
C GLU A 116 12.98 7.96 7.34
N ILE A 117 12.15 7.20 6.64
CA ILE A 117 12.63 6.25 5.63
C ILE A 117 13.07 7.02 4.41
N ASP A 118 14.33 6.85 4.05
CA ASP A 118 14.92 7.38 2.84
C ASP A 118 15.53 6.24 2.04
N PHE A 119 15.10 6.06 0.80
CA PHE A 119 15.73 5.12 -0.13
C PHE A 119 15.59 5.62 -1.57
N ASP A 120 16.57 5.26 -2.40
CA ASP A 120 16.54 5.53 -3.84
C ASP A 120 16.17 4.27 -4.63
N PHE A 121 15.22 4.41 -5.54
CA PHE A 121 14.75 3.33 -6.41
C PHE A 121 15.86 2.77 -7.31
N SER A 122 16.82 3.59 -7.72
CA SER A 122 17.96 3.16 -8.54
C SER A 122 18.95 2.33 -7.73
N GLU A 123 19.10 2.57 -6.43
CA GLU A 123 19.90 1.71 -5.55
C GLU A 123 19.22 0.35 -5.38
N VAL A 124 17.91 0.33 -5.09
CA VAL A 124 17.13 -0.91 -5.00
C VAL A 124 17.17 -1.70 -6.31
N GLU A 125 17.08 -1.01 -7.46
CA GLU A 125 17.22 -1.63 -8.77
C GLU A 125 18.61 -2.28 -8.94
N LYS A 126 19.69 -1.57 -8.59
CA LYS A 126 21.06 -2.09 -8.65
C LYS A 126 21.24 -3.33 -7.78
N MET A 127 20.68 -3.33 -6.57
CA MET A 127 20.73 -4.50 -5.67
C MET A 127 20.03 -5.72 -6.30
N ILE A 128 18.90 -5.52 -6.97
CA ILE A 128 18.18 -6.58 -7.68
C ILE A 128 19.04 -7.11 -8.85
N GLU A 129 19.66 -6.21 -9.63
CA GLU A 129 20.52 -6.60 -10.75
C GLU A 129 21.76 -7.38 -10.29
N GLU A 130 22.42 -6.93 -9.23
CA GLU A 130 23.56 -7.63 -8.63
C GLU A 130 23.15 -9.05 -8.18
N LYS A 131 22.01 -9.17 -7.50
CA LYS A 131 21.48 -10.47 -7.08
C LYS A 131 21.08 -11.36 -8.26
N MET A 132 20.57 -10.79 -9.36
CA MET A 132 20.31 -11.54 -10.59
C MET A 132 21.59 -12.11 -11.20
N VAL A 133 22.69 -11.37 -11.19
CA VAL A 133 23.99 -11.85 -11.68
C VAL A 133 24.51 -13.01 -10.82
N GLU A 134 24.43 -12.88 -9.49
CA GLU A 134 24.80 -13.95 -8.56
C GLU A 134 24.02 -15.25 -8.82
N GLU A 135 22.72 -15.13 -9.07
CA GLU A 135 21.81 -16.25 -9.37
C GLU A 135 21.84 -16.70 -10.85
N LYS A 136 22.77 -16.17 -11.65
CA LYS A 136 22.95 -16.48 -13.09
C LYS A 136 21.68 -16.24 -13.93
N ILE A 137 20.91 -15.21 -13.59
CA ILE A 137 19.71 -14.79 -14.30
C ILE A 137 20.08 -13.71 -15.32
N ASN A 138 20.16 -14.10 -16.60
CA ASN A 138 20.56 -13.20 -17.69
C ASN A 138 19.38 -12.46 -18.35
N ASN A 139 18.18 -12.61 -17.81
CA ASN A 139 16.97 -11.97 -18.35
C ASN A 139 17.00 -10.47 -18.08
N LYS A 140 16.33 -9.68 -18.92
CA LYS A 140 16.25 -8.22 -18.76
C LYS A 140 15.10 -7.85 -17.83
N LEU A 141 15.30 -6.86 -16.97
CA LEU A 141 14.22 -6.25 -16.19
C LEU A 141 13.20 -5.59 -17.12
N GLN A 142 11.92 -5.89 -16.91
CA GLN A 142 10.81 -5.29 -17.67
C GLN A 142 9.98 -4.35 -16.81
N LYS A 143 9.65 -4.78 -15.59
CA LYS A 143 8.83 -3.99 -14.66
C LYS A 143 9.15 -4.38 -13.22
N ILE A 144 9.19 -3.41 -12.32
CA ILE A 144 9.40 -3.63 -10.89
C ILE A 144 8.16 -3.09 -10.18
N LEU A 145 7.48 -3.96 -9.42
CA LEU A 145 6.42 -3.57 -8.51
C LEU A 145 6.97 -3.67 -7.09
N LEU A 146 7.01 -2.57 -6.35
CA LEU A 146 7.48 -2.52 -4.96
C LEU A 146 6.33 -2.09 -4.05
N SER A 147 6.27 -2.71 -2.88
CA SER A 147 5.39 -2.31 -1.80
C SER A 147 6.23 -2.02 -0.56
N LEU A 148 6.19 -0.78 -0.10
CA LEU A 148 6.73 -0.39 1.20
C LEU A 148 5.78 -0.87 2.28
N GLN A 149 6.29 -1.72 3.17
CA GLN A 149 5.53 -2.34 4.24
C GLN A 149 6.32 -2.31 5.53
N LYS A 150 5.61 -2.25 6.64
CA LYS A 150 6.20 -2.45 7.96
C LYS A 150 5.72 -3.77 8.56
N LEU A 151 6.65 -4.53 9.10
CA LEU A 151 6.39 -5.83 9.72
C LEU A 151 7.27 -5.99 10.94
N ASP A 152 6.66 -6.25 12.09
CA ASP A 152 7.37 -6.49 13.36
C ASP A 152 8.31 -5.32 13.71
N GLY A 153 7.85 -4.09 13.48
CA GLY A 153 8.62 -2.88 13.74
C GLY A 153 9.63 -2.47 12.67
N LYS A 154 9.89 -3.32 11.67
CA LYS A 154 10.90 -3.10 10.62
C LYS A 154 10.29 -2.74 9.28
N ASN A 155 10.97 -1.87 8.52
CA ASN A 155 10.52 -1.46 7.20
C ASN A 155 11.15 -2.34 6.11
N PHE A 156 10.30 -2.80 5.19
CA PHE A 156 10.71 -3.65 4.07
C PHE A 156 10.15 -3.10 2.75
N LEU A 157 10.89 -3.33 1.67
CA LEU A 157 10.31 -3.35 0.34
C LEU A 157 10.04 -4.78 -0.06
N VAL A 158 8.76 -5.09 -0.28
CA VAL A 158 8.33 -6.36 -0.87
C VAL A 158 8.05 -6.12 -2.34
N GLY A 159 8.79 -6.81 -3.20
CA GLY A 159 8.80 -6.58 -4.63
C GLY A 159 8.41 -7.79 -5.46
N THR A 160 7.80 -7.52 -6.62
CA THR A 160 7.71 -8.46 -7.74
C THR A 160 8.33 -7.82 -8.96
N VAL A 161 9.35 -8.46 -9.48
CA VAL A 161 10.13 -8.03 -10.64
C VAL A 161 9.76 -8.93 -11.82
N PHE A 162 9.26 -8.32 -12.89
CA PHE A 162 9.00 -8.99 -14.15
C PHE A 162 10.26 -8.92 -15.01
N ILE A 163 10.67 -10.09 -15.51
CA ILE A 163 11.85 -10.22 -16.36
C ILE A 163 11.44 -10.81 -17.72
N SER A 164 12.26 -10.54 -18.74
CA SER A 164 12.02 -11.08 -20.09
C SER A 164 11.88 -12.60 -20.08
N GLY A 165 11.04 -13.14 -20.97
CA GLY A 165 10.81 -14.59 -21.05
C GLY A 165 9.80 -15.14 -20.03
N LEU A 166 8.82 -14.33 -19.61
CA LEU A 166 7.73 -14.72 -18.69
C LEU A 166 8.21 -15.16 -17.29
N GLY A 167 9.38 -14.68 -16.89
CA GLY A 167 9.91 -14.90 -15.55
C GLY A 167 9.43 -13.82 -14.58
N MET A 168 9.33 -14.20 -13.32
CA MET A 168 9.08 -13.31 -12.20
C MET A 168 10.11 -13.56 -11.11
N ILE A 169 10.53 -12.50 -10.42
CA ILE A 169 11.35 -12.60 -9.21
C ILE A 169 10.57 -11.94 -8.08
N LYS A 170 10.34 -12.68 -7.01
CA LYS A 170 9.92 -12.09 -5.74
C LYS A 170 11.16 -11.65 -5.00
N VAL A 171 11.14 -10.42 -4.51
CA VAL A 171 12.26 -9.85 -3.74
C VAL A 171 11.73 -9.26 -2.45
N LYS A 172 12.50 -9.40 -1.37
CA LYS A 172 12.28 -8.66 -0.14
C LYS A 172 13.58 -7.97 0.26
N VAL A 173 13.52 -6.66 0.44
CA VAL A 173 14.64 -5.82 0.84
C VAL A 173 14.39 -5.29 2.25
N ASP A 174 15.36 -5.48 3.14
CA ASP A 174 15.38 -4.85 4.46
C ASP A 174 15.94 -3.42 4.31
N LEU A 175 15.14 -2.41 4.67
CA LEU A 175 15.52 -1.01 4.49
C LEU A 175 16.42 -0.47 5.60
N GLU A 176 16.52 -1.15 6.75
CA GLU A 176 17.42 -0.73 7.83
C GLU A 176 18.87 -1.09 7.48
N LYS A 177 19.05 -2.24 6.85
CA LYS A 177 20.36 -2.73 6.44
C LYS A 177 20.68 -2.48 4.97
N MET A 178 19.69 -2.06 4.20
CA MET A 178 19.76 -1.95 2.74
C MET A 178 20.30 -3.24 2.11
N GLU A 179 19.67 -4.38 2.42
CA GLU A 179 20.08 -5.71 1.94
C GLU A 179 18.90 -6.53 1.37
N VAL A 180 19.15 -7.34 0.35
CA VAL A 180 18.17 -8.31 -0.15
C VAL A 180 18.13 -9.52 0.79
N ILE A 181 17.02 -9.71 1.49
CA ILE A 181 16.85 -10.81 2.47
C ILE A 181 16.06 -12.01 1.92
N ASP A 182 15.30 -11.81 0.84
CA ASP A 182 14.61 -12.89 0.14
C ASP A 182 14.64 -12.61 -1.37
N PHE A 183 14.92 -13.64 -2.16
CA PHE A 183 15.04 -13.54 -3.61
C PHE A 183 14.64 -14.87 -4.24
N GLU A 184 13.46 -14.91 -4.82
CA GLU A 184 12.87 -16.14 -5.36
C GLU A 184 12.46 -15.95 -6.82
N LYS A 185 13.09 -16.69 -7.73
CA LYS A 185 12.67 -16.77 -9.13
C LYS A 185 11.48 -17.74 -9.27
N LYS A 186 10.40 -17.29 -9.89
CA LYS A 186 9.25 -18.12 -10.29
C LYS A 186 8.98 -17.99 -11.79
N SER A 187 8.49 -19.07 -12.40
CA SER A 187 7.88 -18.99 -13.73
C SER A 187 6.41 -18.62 -13.62
N PHE A 188 5.91 -17.81 -14.55
CA PHE A 188 4.48 -17.52 -14.64
C PHE A 188 3.63 -18.81 -14.75
N PHE A 189 4.16 -19.83 -15.42
CA PHE A 189 3.52 -21.15 -15.53
C PHE A 189 3.39 -21.89 -14.20
N ASP A 190 4.35 -21.72 -13.28
CA ASP A 190 4.29 -22.35 -11.96
C ASP A 190 3.16 -21.76 -11.12
N VAL A 191 2.95 -20.44 -11.23
CA VAL A 191 1.83 -19.75 -10.59
C VAL A 191 0.49 -20.24 -11.16
N MET A 192 0.36 -20.36 -12.48
CA MET A 192 -0.87 -20.84 -13.12
C MET A 192 -1.23 -22.30 -12.74
N LYS A 193 -0.23 -23.16 -12.57
CA LYS A 193 -0.45 -24.55 -12.13
C LYS A 193 -1.00 -24.64 -10.71
N VAL A 194 -0.60 -23.74 -9.81
CA VAL A 194 -1.10 -23.68 -8.43
C VAL A 194 -2.56 -23.25 -8.39
N VAL A 195 -2.98 -22.32 -9.27
CA VAL A 195 -4.37 -21.85 -9.34
C VAL A 195 -5.33 -22.92 -9.85
N LYS A 196 -4.89 -23.81 -10.76
CA LYS A 196 -5.74 -24.90 -11.29
C LYS A 196 -5.97 -26.06 -10.32
N LYS A 197 -5.25 -26.12 -9.20
CA LYS A 197 -5.38 -27.20 -8.19
C LYS A 197 -6.28 -26.82 -7.01
N LYS A 198 -7.00 -25.70 -7.09
CA LYS A 198 -8.05 -25.31 -6.13
C LYS A 198 -9.42 -25.44 -6.77
#